data_AF-A0A7J2HFE5-F1
#
_entry.id   AF-A0A7J2HFE5-F1
#
_cell.length_a   1.000
_cell.length_b   1.000
_cell.length_c   1.000
_cell.angle_alpha   90.00
_cell.angle_beta   90.00
_cell.angle_gamma   90.00
#
_symmetry.space_group_name_H-M   'P 1'
#
loop_
_entity.id
_entity.type
_entity.pdbx_description
1 polymer ?
#
loop_
_entity_poly.entity_id
_entity_poly.type
_entity_poly.pdbx_seq_one_letter_code
_entity_poly.pdbx_strand_id
1 'polypeptide(L)' 'MRKKVHVSGNEYYYIHIPSKLAHDSQFPFSEGDELIISVDVSSSRMIVQKIGCKNEKKHRQRKARRKG' A
#
# COMPACT_ATOMS: atom_id res chain seq x y z
N MET A 1 16.58 -6.18 11.23
CA MET A 1 15.77 -7.02 10.32
C MET A 1 15.55 -8.37 11.02
N ARG A 2 14.31 -8.76 11.33
CA ARG A 2 14.03 -10.06 11.99
C ARG A 2 13.87 -11.15 10.94
N LYS A 3 14.71 -12.19 10.99
CA LYS A 3 14.68 -13.34 10.06
C LYS A 3 13.66 -14.36 10.58
N LYS A 4 12.53 -14.53 9.88
CA LYS A 4 11.59 -15.63 10.12
C LYS A 4 11.70 -16.57 8.93
N VAL A 5 12.20 -17.79 9.16
CA VAL A 5 12.36 -18.80 8.10
C VAL A 5 10.99 -19.42 7.86
N HIS A 6 10.49 -19.33 6.64
CA HIS A 6 9.21 -19.94 6.25
C HIS A 6 9.41 -21.43 5.95
N VAL A 7 8.43 -22.26 6.30
CA VAL A 7 8.53 -23.74 6.27
C VAL A 7 8.54 -24.32 4.84
N SER A 8 8.21 -23.52 3.81
CA SER A 8 8.07 -23.98 2.42
C SER A 8 9.35 -23.93 1.58
N GLY A 9 10.46 -23.41 2.11
CA GLY A 9 11.69 -23.19 1.33
C GLY A 9 11.65 -21.98 0.40
N ASN A 10 10.50 -21.28 0.28
CA ASN A 10 10.38 -20.02 -0.42
C ASN A 10 10.81 -18.85 0.47
N GLU A 11 11.44 -17.83 -0.14
CA GLU A 11 11.77 -16.59 0.56
C GLU A 11 10.55 -15.68 0.64
N TYR A 12 10.18 -15.30 1.86
CA TYR A 12 9.14 -14.31 2.11
C TYR A 12 9.74 -13.09 2.78
N TYR A 13 9.39 -11.93 2.24
CA TYR A 13 9.75 -10.64 2.80
C TYR A 13 8.55 -10.11 3.58
N TYR A 14 8.78 -9.73 4.84
CA TYR A 14 7.74 -9.18 5.70
C TYR A 14 8.00 -7.70 5.96
N ILE A 15 6.97 -6.88 5.72
CA ILE A 15 6.97 -5.45 6.09
C ILE A 15 6.11 -5.31 7.34
N HIS A 16 6.67 -4.70 8.38
CA HIS A 16 5.93 -4.40 9.59
C HIS A 16 5.18 -3.07 9.44
N ILE A 17 3.86 -3.11 9.57
CA ILE A 17 3.02 -1.92 9.65
C ILE A 17 2.78 -1.58 11.13
N PRO A 18 3.14 -0.37 11.59
CA PRO A 18 2.83 0.08 12.94
C PRO A 18 1.33 -0.06 13.28
N SER A 19 1.02 -0.55 14.47
CA SER A 19 -0.37 -0.77 14.93
C SER A 19 -1.23 0.49 14.82
N LYS A 20 -0.66 1.67 15.14
CA LYS A 20 -1.34 2.97 14.99
C LYS A 20 -1.84 3.24 13.57
N LEU A 21 -1.11 2.75 12.55
CA LEU A 21 -1.53 2.88 11.14
C LEU A 21 -2.51 1.78 10.74
N ALA A 22 -2.30 0.55 11.21
CA ALA A 22 -3.17 -0.59 10.87
C ALA A 22 -4.58 -0.48 11.48
N HIS A 23 -4.73 0.18 12.62
CA HIS A 23 -6.03 0.44 13.26
C HIS A 23 -6.76 1.68 12.71
N ASP A 24 -6.13 2.44 11.83
CA ASP A 24 -6.79 3.57 11.18
C ASP A 24 -7.92 3.04 10.28
N SER A 25 -9.13 3.61 10.41
CA SER A 25 -10.27 3.21 9.57
C SER A 25 -10.05 3.51 8.09
N GLN A 26 -9.09 4.37 7.76
CA GLN A 26 -8.65 4.66 6.40
C GLN A 26 -7.53 3.73 5.91
N PHE A 27 -7.04 2.79 6.73
CA PHE A 27 -6.02 1.83 6.32
C PHE A 27 -6.55 1.00 5.15
N PRO A 28 -5.94 1.09 3.96
CA PRO A 28 -6.61 0.66 2.74
C PRO A 28 -6.45 -0.83 2.46
N PHE A 29 -5.81 -1.62 3.33
CA PHE A 29 -5.44 -3.02 3.07
C PHE A 29 -6.05 -3.97 4.10
N SER A 30 -6.54 -5.11 3.62
CA SER A 30 -7.08 -6.22 4.40
C SER A 30 -6.32 -7.51 4.10
N GLU A 31 -6.43 -8.49 4.99
CA GLU A 31 -5.86 -9.81 4.76
C GLU A 31 -6.46 -10.45 3.49
N GLY A 32 -5.60 -11.04 2.66
CA GLY A 32 -5.99 -11.65 1.39
C GLY A 32 -6.06 -10.68 0.19
N ASP A 33 -5.90 -9.38 0.41
CA ASP A 33 -5.84 -8.42 -0.71
C ASP A 33 -4.57 -8.61 -1.56
N GLU A 34 -4.73 -8.58 -2.88
CA GLU A 34 -3.61 -8.55 -3.81
C GLU A 34 -3.07 -7.13 -3.99
N LEU A 35 -1.74 -7.00 -3.96
CA LEU A 35 -1.05 -5.72 -3.94
C LEU A 35 0.06 -5.66 -5.01
N ILE A 36 0.29 -4.46 -5.53
CA ILE A 36 1.48 -4.11 -6.32
C ILE A 36 2.41 -3.29 -5.43
N ILE A 37 3.67 -3.70 -5.36
CA ILE A 37 4.75 -2.98 -4.68
C ILE A 37 5.70 -2.43 -5.74
N SER A 38 5.98 -1.13 -5.67
CA SER A 38 6.95 -0.45 -6.54
C SER A 38 7.87 0.44 -5.71
N VAL A 39 9.06 0.74 -6.24
CA VAL A 39 10.04 1.62 -5.60
C VAL A 39 10.23 2.86 -6.47
N ASP A 40 9.90 4.02 -5.92
CA ASP A 40 10.27 5.29 -6.51
C ASP A 40 11.66 5.69 -5.99
N VAL A 41 12.68 5.41 -6.83
CA VAL A 41 14.09 5.66 -6.52
C VAL A 41 14.37 7.15 -6.38
N SER A 42 13.64 8.00 -7.11
CA SER A 42 13.86 9.46 -7.10
C SER A 42 13.55 10.09 -5.74
N SER A 43 12.58 9.51 -5.01
CA SER A 43 12.16 9.98 -3.69
C SER A 43 12.51 9.03 -2.56
N SER A 44 13.21 7.92 -2.85
CA SER A 44 13.54 6.85 -1.90
C SER A 44 12.30 6.32 -1.16
N ARG A 45 11.20 6.12 -1.89
CA ARG A 45 9.92 5.65 -1.31
C ARG A 45 9.49 4.33 -1.92
N MET A 46 9.02 3.43 -1.07
CA MET A 46 8.29 2.24 -1.49
C MET A 46 6.79 2.55 -1.51
N ILE A 47 6.14 2.21 -2.62
CA ILE A 47 4.74 2.48 -2.90
C ILE A 47 4.00 1.13 -2.96
N VAL A 48 3.05 0.93 -2.07
CA VAL A 48 2.17 -0.25 -2.01
C VAL A 48 0.77 0.15 -2.47
N GLN A 49 0.19 -0.57 -3.43
CA GLN A 49 -1.11 -0.25 -4.05
C GLN A 49 -1.96 -1.51 -4.19
N LYS A 50 -3.29 -1.36 -4.06
CA LYS A 50 -4.25 -2.45 -4.34
C LYS A 50 -4.37 -2.72 -5.84
N ILE A 51 -4.39 -4.00 -6.21
CA ILE A 51 -4.73 -4.42 -7.58
C ILE A 51 -6.23 -4.16 -7.81
N GLY A 52 -6.57 -3.42 -8.87
CA GLY A 52 -7.95 -3.13 -9.25
C GLY A 52 -8.49 -1.75 -8.87
N CYS A 53 -7.77 -0.95 -8.07
CA CYS A 53 -8.16 0.44 -7.77
C CYS A 53 -7.80 1.39 -8.93
N LYS A 54 -8.49 1.29 -10.07
CA LYS A 54 -8.27 2.15 -11.25
C LYS A 54 -8.62 3.64 -11.04
N ASN A 55 -9.20 4.08 -9.91
CA ASN A 55 -9.93 5.36 -9.88
C ASN A 55 -9.77 6.24 -8.61
N GLU A 56 -8.56 6.63 -8.22
CA GLU A 56 -8.40 7.77 -7.28
C GLU A 56 -7.69 8.99 -7.87
N LYS A 57 -7.15 8.89 -9.10
CA LYS A 57 -6.70 10.09 -9.84
C LYS A 57 -7.88 10.99 -10.29
N LYS A 58 -9.13 10.53 -10.21
CA LYS A 58 -10.34 11.33 -10.52
C LYS A 58 -10.87 12.18 -9.34
N HIS A 59 -10.49 11.90 -8.10
CA HIS A 59 -11.08 12.63 -6.96
C HIS A 59 -10.46 14.02 -6.73
N ARG A 60 -9.21 14.26 -7.17
CA ARG A 60 -8.60 15.61 -7.14
C ARG A 60 -9.15 16.54 -8.22
N GLN A 61 -9.59 16.04 -9.38
CA GLN A 61 -10.16 16.89 -10.44
C GLN A 61 -11.61 17.32 -10.19
N ARG A 62 -12.39 16.58 -9.37
CA ARG A 62 -13.79 16.96 -9.07
C ARG A 62 -13.93 18.06 -8.01
N LYS A 63 -12.94 18.27 -7.12
CA LYS A 63 -12.96 19.40 -6.18
C LYS A 63 -12.48 20.73 -6.79
N ALA A 64 -11.74 20.70 -7.90
CA ALA A 64 -11.31 21.91 -8.61
C ALA A 64 -12.42 22.55 -9.47
N ARG A 65 -13.50 21.82 -9.81
CA ARG A 65 -14.62 22.32 -10.65
C ARG A 65 -15.82 22.85 -9.86
N ARG A 66 -15.78 22.87 -8.53
CA ARG A 66 -16.88 23.37 -7.67
C ARG A 66 -16.58 24.73 -7.02
N LYS A 67 -15.47 25.38 -7.38
CA LYS A 67 -15.13 26.77 -7.03
C LYS A 67 -14.79 27.56 -8.30
N GLY A 68 -15.74 27.62 -9.22
CA GLY A 68 -15.73 28.47 -10.40
C GLY A 68 -17.13 29.02 -10.58
#